data_AF-A0A2V6GW94-F1
#
_entry.id   AF-A0A2V6GW94-F1
#
_cell.length_a   1.000
_cell.length_b   1.000
_cell.length_c   1.000
_cell.angle_alpha   90.00
_cell.angle_beta   90.00
_cell.angle_gamma   90.00
#
_symmetry.space_group_name_H-M   'P 1'
#
loop_
_entity.id
_entity.type
_entity.pdbx_description
1 polymer ?
#
loop_
_entity_poly.entity_id
_entity_poly.type
_entity_poly.pdbx_seq_one_letter_code
_entity_poly.pdbx_strand_id
1 'polypeptide(L)'
;MRMIHQVLPRSCRSVRRGERLTGCADNCPDTGFTLIELILVVGIIIVLAGLVLSTVGYARKKGARARAETEIAAYDPSFTTDSFASFYLYAQLSGNPSGDRTTYTQQRYFQFKGNMLSPPDGTSTVTAIRDPFANSYGYSTAQAFYIDNPGANPNYGFNPTFDLWSTGGTSSVTDAAYENVWLKNW
;
A
#
# COMPACT_ATOMS: atom_id res chain seq x y z
N MET A 1 15.71 -3.93 -68.54
CA MET A 1 15.68 -2.61 -67.86
C MET A 1 17.13 -2.19 -67.60
N ARG A 2 17.45 -0.94 -67.89
CA ARG A 2 18.79 -0.33 -68.05
C ARG A 2 19.54 -0.15 -66.73
N MET A 3 20.87 -0.31 -66.77
CA MET A 3 21.84 0.21 -65.78
C MET A 3 21.64 1.70 -65.50
N ILE A 4 21.95 2.16 -64.27
CA ILE A 4 23.15 2.99 -64.02
C ILE A 4 23.42 3.22 -62.52
N HIS A 5 24.66 2.88 -62.15
CA HIS A 5 25.49 3.47 -61.10
C HIS A 5 25.36 4.99 -61.04
N GLN A 6 25.57 5.59 -59.85
CA GLN A 6 26.59 6.64 -59.71
C GLN A 6 26.94 6.93 -58.24
N VAL A 7 28.13 6.46 -57.86
CA VAL A 7 28.99 7.10 -56.86
C VAL A 7 29.53 8.38 -57.49
N LEU A 8 29.50 9.50 -56.76
CA LEU A 8 30.41 10.61 -57.03
C LEU A 8 31.05 11.13 -55.72
N PRO A 9 32.37 11.33 -55.71
CA PRO A 9 33.13 11.89 -54.60
C PRO A 9 33.24 13.41 -54.73
N ARG A 10 33.57 14.09 -53.62
CA ARG A 10 34.28 15.39 -53.47
C ARG A 10 34.03 15.82 -52.00
N SER A 11 35.02 16.20 -51.19
CA SER A 11 36.08 17.14 -51.48
C SER A 11 37.16 17.04 -50.39
N CYS A 12 38.36 16.61 -50.75
CA CYS A 12 39.56 17.02 -50.00
C CYS A 12 39.91 18.44 -50.44
N ARG A 13 39.86 19.40 -49.52
CA ARG A 13 40.51 20.71 -49.68
C ARG A 13 41.58 20.83 -48.61
N SER A 14 42.83 20.77 -49.04
CA SER A 14 43.98 21.13 -48.22
C SER A 14 43.94 22.63 -47.93
N VAL A 15 44.22 23.03 -46.68
CA VAL A 15 44.75 24.36 -46.40
C VAL A 15 46.10 24.18 -45.69
N ARG A 16 47.12 24.79 -46.27
CA ARG A 16 48.52 24.73 -45.86
C ARG A 16 48.82 25.76 -44.77
N ARG A 17 49.87 25.43 -44.00
CA ARG A 17 51.00 26.28 -43.55
C ARG A 17 50.66 27.61 -42.87
N GLY A 18 51.12 27.74 -41.62
CA GLY A 18 50.81 28.82 -40.72
C GLY A 18 51.33 30.20 -41.12
N GLU A 19 50.65 31.19 -40.53
CA GLU A 19 51.14 32.54 -40.33
C GLU A 19 50.91 32.91 -38.87
N ARG A 20 52.02 33.15 -38.18
CA ARG A 20 52.06 33.95 -36.95
C ARG A 20 52.05 35.40 -37.42
N LEU A 21 51.18 36.25 -36.87
CA LEU A 21 51.48 37.59 -36.34
C LEU A 21 50.18 38.36 -36.09
N THR A 22 49.89 38.54 -34.79
CA THR A 22 49.57 39.82 -34.12
C THR A 22 48.70 40.84 -34.86
N GLY A 23 47.49 41.10 -34.34
CA GLY A 23 46.65 42.23 -34.75
C GLY A 23 45.36 42.31 -33.92
N CYS A 24 45.37 43.19 -32.94
CA CYS A 24 44.45 43.33 -31.81
C CYS A 24 43.04 43.84 -32.19
N ALA A 25 42.03 43.43 -31.43
CA ALA A 25 40.98 44.33 -30.92
C ALA A 25 40.22 43.61 -29.80
N ASP A 26 40.58 43.99 -28.58
CA ASP A 26 39.97 43.61 -27.31
C ASP A 26 38.47 43.82 -27.32
N ASN A 27 37.71 42.77 -26.98
CA ASN A 27 36.42 42.74 -26.27
C ASN A 27 35.78 41.35 -26.40
N CYS A 28 36.56 40.28 -26.27
CA CYS A 28 35.97 39.06 -25.74
C CYS A 28 36.01 39.26 -24.23
N PRO A 29 34.89 39.58 -23.55
CA PRO A 29 34.92 39.57 -22.10
C PRO A 29 35.36 38.16 -21.72
N ASP A 30 36.53 38.05 -21.09
CA ASP A 30 36.90 36.85 -20.37
C ASP A 30 35.91 36.73 -19.21
N THR A 31 34.72 36.21 -19.51
CA THR A 31 33.72 35.82 -18.52
C THR A 31 34.19 34.52 -17.90
N GLY A 32 35.36 34.57 -17.26
CA GLY A 32 35.78 33.54 -16.32
C GLY A 32 34.94 33.69 -15.06
N PHE A 33 34.38 32.59 -14.58
CA PHE A 33 33.73 32.57 -13.28
C PHE A 33 34.73 33.03 -12.22
N THR A 34 34.36 34.05 -11.46
CA THR A 34 35.22 34.52 -10.37
C THR A 34 35.25 33.48 -9.25
N LEU A 35 36.37 33.35 -8.54
CA LEU A 35 36.50 32.39 -7.43
C LEU A 35 35.46 32.63 -6.33
N ILE A 36 35.05 33.88 -6.13
CA ILE A 36 34.00 34.26 -5.17
C ILE A 36 32.62 33.76 -5.60
N GLU A 37 32.32 33.81 -6.89
CA GLU A 37 31.07 33.33 -7.46
C GLU A 37 30.99 31.81 -7.36
N LEU A 38 32.11 31.11 -7.59
CA LEU A 38 32.20 29.66 -7.39
C LEU A 38 32.01 29.26 -5.91
N ILE A 39 32.61 29.99 -4.97
CA ILE A 39 32.45 29.72 -3.54
C ILE A 39 31.01 29.97 -3.06
N LEU A 40 30.37 31.05 -3.53
CA LEU A 40 28.98 31.34 -3.19
C LEU A 40 28.02 30.29 -3.75
N VAL A 41 28.26 29.79 -4.97
CA VAL A 41 27.45 28.73 -5.58
C VAL A 41 27.52 27.45 -4.76
N VAL A 42 28.72 26.97 -4.43
CA VAL A 42 28.87 25.75 -3.63
C VAL A 42 28.29 25.94 -2.21
N GLY A 43 28.44 27.14 -1.63
CA GLY A 43 27.83 27.49 -0.35
C GLY A 43 26.30 27.43 -0.37
N ILE A 44 25.66 28.00 -1.40
CA ILE A 44 24.20 27.97 -1.57
C ILE A 44 23.69 26.55 -1.82
N ILE A 45 24.42 25.73 -2.60
CA ILE A 45 24.05 24.33 -2.85
C ILE A 45 24.04 23.52 -1.55
N ILE A 46 25.01 23.72 -0.65
CA ILE A 46 25.08 22.98 0.62
C ILE A 46 23.90 23.32 1.54
N VAL A 47 23.51 24.60 1.63
CA VAL A 47 22.37 25.02 2.47
C VAL A 47 21.05 24.47 1.91
N LEU A 48 20.84 24.55 0.60
CA LEU A 48 19.64 24.03 -0.05
C LEU A 48 19.56 22.49 0.04
N ALA A 49 20.68 21.80 -0.16
CA ALA A 49 20.74 20.34 -0.04
C ALA A 49 20.45 19.88 1.40
N GLY A 50 20.97 20.58 2.41
CA GLY A 50 20.70 20.30 3.82
C GLY A 50 19.21 20.46 4.17
N LEU A 51 18.56 21.51 3.68
CA LEU A 51 17.13 21.75 3.88
C LEU A 51 16.28 20.63 3.25
N VAL A 52 16.57 20.23 2.02
CA VAL A 52 15.81 19.19 1.31
C VAL A 52 15.95 17.83 2.00
N LEU A 53 17.17 17.46 2.41
CA LEU A 53 17.42 16.17 3.09
C LEU A 53 16.68 16.06 4.42
N SER A 54 16.46 17.18 5.12
CA SER A 54 15.73 17.20 6.40
C SER A 54 14.27 16.74 6.28
N THR A 55 13.62 16.97 5.12
CA THR A 55 12.19 16.65 4.95
C THR A 55 11.93 15.25 4.38
N VAL A 56 12.94 14.58 3.81
CA VAL A 56 12.75 13.29 3.09
C VAL A 56 12.35 12.15 4.05
N GLY A 57 12.88 12.14 5.28
CA GLY A 57 12.51 11.12 6.27
C GLY A 57 11.06 11.24 6.74
N TYR A 58 10.58 12.48 6.90
CA TYR A 58 9.19 12.77 7.23
C TYR A 58 8.24 12.39 6.08
N ALA A 59 8.59 12.74 4.84
CA ALA A 59 7.81 12.37 3.65
C ALA A 59 7.71 10.85 3.48
N ARG A 60 8.80 10.11 3.73
CA ARG A 60 8.79 8.63 3.70
C ARG A 60 7.87 8.03 4.76
N LYS A 61 7.92 8.53 6.00
CA LYS A 61 7.03 8.06 7.09
C LYS A 61 5.57 8.39 6.79
N LYS A 62 5.29 9.58 6.26
CA LYS A 62 3.94 9.98 5.85
C LYS A 62 3.43 9.15 4.67
N GLY A 63 4.28 8.83 3.69
CA GLY A 63 3.95 7.96 2.57
C GLY A 63 3.73 6.51 2.98
N ALA A 64 4.56 5.98 3.88
CA ALA A 64 4.39 4.64 4.44
C ALA A 64 3.10 4.52 5.25
N ARG A 65 2.77 5.56 6.04
CA ARG A 65 1.50 5.64 6.75
C ARG A 65 0.31 5.76 5.79
N ALA A 66 0.37 6.64 4.80
CA ALA A 66 -0.70 6.78 3.81
C ALA A 66 -0.92 5.48 3.02
N ARG A 67 0.16 4.73 2.74
CA ARG A 67 0.07 3.41 2.12
C ARG A 67 -0.60 2.39 3.05
N ALA A 68 -0.20 2.35 4.32
CA ALA A 68 -0.87 1.50 5.32
C ALA A 68 -2.35 1.87 5.48
N GLU A 69 -2.68 3.16 5.50
CA GLU A 69 -4.07 3.66 5.53
C GLU A 69 -4.85 3.22 4.28
N THR A 70 -4.24 3.23 3.07
CA THR A 70 -4.90 2.72 1.86
C THR A 70 -5.03 1.20 1.82
N GLU A 71 -4.08 0.46 2.41
CA GLU A 71 -4.12 -1.01 2.52
C GLU A 71 -5.19 -1.45 3.54
N ILE A 72 -5.37 -0.67 4.62
CA ILE A 72 -6.47 -0.85 5.58
C ILE A 72 -7.81 -0.39 4.99
N ALA A 73 -7.85 0.66 4.17
CA ALA A 73 -9.07 1.07 3.47
C ALA A 73 -9.51 0.07 2.39
N ALA A 74 -8.58 -0.73 1.84
CA ALA A 74 -8.94 -1.87 1.00
C ALA A 74 -9.55 -3.03 1.82
N TYR A 75 -9.38 -3.02 3.15
CA TYR A 75 -10.07 -3.91 4.07
C TYR A 75 -11.45 -3.35 4.37
N ASP A 76 -12.39 -3.51 3.45
CA ASP A 76 -13.76 -3.03 3.61
C ASP A 76 -14.56 -3.93 4.60
N PRO A 77 -14.84 -3.49 5.85
CA PRO A 77 -15.75 -4.19 6.77
C PRO A 77 -17.22 -3.94 6.42
N SER A 78 -17.53 -3.09 5.43
CA SER A 78 -18.90 -2.74 5.03
C SER A 78 -19.60 -3.86 4.28
N PHE A 79 -18.87 -4.90 3.91
CA PHE A 79 -19.34 -5.85 2.94
C PHE A 79 -19.94 -7.08 3.63
N THR A 80 -20.96 -7.67 3.01
CA THR A 80 -21.63 -8.91 3.43
C THR A 80 -20.66 -10.05 3.84
N THR A 81 -19.40 -9.96 3.42
CA THR A 81 -18.27 -10.82 3.80
C THR A 81 -18.01 -10.92 5.30
N ASP A 82 -18.20 -9.86 6.09
CA ASP A 82 -17.99 -9.95 7.55
C ASP A 82 -19.00 -10.91 8.16
N SER A 83 -20.28 -10.78 7.82
CA SER A 83 -21.30 -11.74 8.27
C SER A 83 -21.02 -13.17 7.78
N PHE A 84 -20.51 -13.35 6.55
CA PHE A 84 -20.11 -14.67 6.07
C PHE A 84 -18.93 -15.26 6.85
N ALA A 85 -17.93 -14.44 7.18
CA ALA A 85 -16.77 -14.86 7.97
C ALA A 85 -17.14 -15.14 9.44
N SER A 86 -17.94 -14.28 10.06
CA SER A 86 -18.49 -14.49 11.40
C SER A 86 -19.30 -15.79 11.45
N PHE A 87 -20.15 -16.00 10.45
CA PHE A 87 -20.98 -17.19 10.34
C PHE A 87 -20.14 -18.44 10.14
N TYR A 88 -19.09 -18.36 9.33
CA TYR A 88 -18.16 -19.47 9.14
C TYR A 88 -17.50 -19.87 10.47
N LEU A 89 -17.00 -18.91 11.24
CA LEU A 89 -16.44 -19.18 12.57
C LEU A 89 -17.50 -19.78 13.52
N TYR A 90 -18.73 -19.26 13.49
CA TYR A 90 -19.85 -19.81 14.24
C TYR A 90 -20.11 -21.28 13.88
N ALA A 91 -20.21 -21.59 12.59
CA ALA A 91 -20.47 -22.93 12.09
C ALA A 91 -19.43 -23.92 12.60
N GLN A 92 -18.14 -23.56 12.48
CA GLN A 92 -17.04 -24.44 12.88
C GLN A 92 -16.92 -24.64 14.39
N LEU A 93 -17.16 -23.60 15.20
CA LEU A 93 -17.08 -23.71 16.66
C LEU A 93 -18.31 -24.37 17.27
N SER A 94 -19.50 -24.04 16.76
CA SER A 94 -20.77 -24.53 17.30
C SER A 94 -21.15 -25.90 16.78
N GLY A 95 -20.64 -26.28 15.61
CA GLY A 95 -21.05 -27.46 14.86
C GLY A 95 -22.38 -27.30 14.13
N ASN A 96 -22.90 -26.07 13.97
CA ASN A 96 -24.18 -25.74 13.32
C ASN A 96 -23.97 -24.97 12.01
N PRO A 97 -23.59 -25.65 10.91
CA PRO A 97 -23.35 -24.98 9.63
C PRO A 97 -24.63 -24.41 8.99
N SER A 98 -25.82 -24.77 9.49
CA SER A 98 -27.10 -24.27 8.99
C SER A 98 -27.53 -22.93 9.60
N GLY A 99 -26.96 -22.54 10.75
CA GLY A 99 -27.37 -21.34 11.50
C GLY A 99 -28.73 -21.44 12.20
N ASP A 100 -29.44 -22.56 12.08
CA ASP A 100 -30.81 -22.76 12.60
C ASP A 100 -30.90 -22.96 14.11
N ARG A 101 -29.78 -22.94 14.84
CA ARG A 101 -29.67 -23.12 16.31
C ARG A 101 -30.19 -24.46 16.83
N THR A 102 -30.43 -25.43 15.96
CA THR A 102 -31.06 -26.71 16.33
C THR A 102 -30.33 -27.91 15.73
N THR A 103 -29.83 -27.79 14.50
CA THR A 103 -29.25 -28.90 13.74
C THR A 103 -27.73 -28.90 13.78
N TYR A 104 -27.15 -29.62 14.74
CA TYR A 104 -25.70 -29.71 14.91
C TYR A 104 -25.13 -30.94 14.20
N THR A 105 -24.47 -30.74 13.05
CA THR A 105 -23.96 -31.83 12.18
C THR A 105 -22.44 -31.99 12.20
N GLN A 106 -21.73 -31.04 12.83
CA GLN A 106 -20.26 -31.02 12.90
C GLN A 106 -19.78 -31.08 14.35
N GLN A 107 -18.46 -31.23 14.54
CA GLN A 107 -17.85 -31.23 15.85
C GLN A 107 -18.14 -29.93 16.60
N ARG A 108 -18.35 -30.04 17.92
CA ARG A 108 -18.79 -28.95 18.78
C ARG A 108 -17.67 -28.62 19.77
N TYR A 109 -17.09 -27.43 19.62
CA TYR A 109 -16.03 -26.94 20.51
C TYR A 109 -16.57 -25.88 21.48
N PHE A 110 -17.66 -25.20 21.12
CA PHE A 110 -18.23 -24.13 21.93
C PHE A 110 -19.74 -23.99 21.72
N GLN A 111 -20.48 -23.68 22.78
CA GLN A 111 -21.91 -23.37 22.70
C GLN A 111 -22.16 -21.88 22.97
N PHE A 112 -22.67 -21.18 21.95
CA PHE A 112 -23.01 -19.76 22.07
C PHE A 112 -24.37 -19.57 22.74
N LYS A 113 -24.46 -18.53 23.59
CA LYS A 113 -25.74 -18.05 24.14
C LYS A 113 -26.46 -17.19 23.10
N GLY A 114 -27.79 -17.10 23.21
CA GLY A 114 -28.59 -16.30 22.27
C GLY A 114 -28.11 -14.85 22.13
N ASN A 115 -27.72 -14.20 23.23
CA ASN A 115 -27.24 -12.82 23.22
C ASN A 115 -25.87 -12.62 22.53
N MET A 116 -25.08 -13.69 22.38
CA MET A 116 -23.79 -13.70 21.68
C MET A 116 -23.95 -13.87 20.17
N LEU A 117 -25.17 -13.99 19.66
CA LEU A 117 -25.46 -14.27 18.26
C LEU A 117 -26.25 -13.11 17.65
N SER A 118 -26.07 -12.91 16.36
CA SER A 118 -26.90 -12.05 15.53
C SER A 118 -27.80 -12.91 14.65
N PRO A 119 -29.12 -12.71 14.62
CA PRO A 119 -29.91 -11.90 15.57
C PRO A 119 -29.89 -12.49 17.00
N PRO A 120 -30.19 -11.72 18.07
CA PRO A 120 -30.18 -12.26 19.45
C PRO A 120 -31.43 -13.02 19.88
N ASP A 121 -32.45 -13.06 19.02
CA ASP A 121 -33.81 -13.53 19.32
C ASP A 121 -33.91 -15.01 19.70
N GLY A 122 -32.87 -15.80 19.46
CA GLY A 122 -32.84 -17.22 19.78
C GLY A 122 -33.60 -18.11 18.80
N THR A 123 -34.22 -17.53 17.77
CA THR A 123 -35.10 -18.23 16.83
C THR A 123 -34.69 -18.04 15.38
N SER A 124 -34.16 -16.86 15.02
CA SER A 124 -33.73 -16.59 13.65
C SER A 124 -32.39 -17.24 13.34
N THR A 125 -32.18 -17.52 12.05
CA THR A 125 -30.91 -18.02 11.53
C THR A 125 -29.76 -17.12 11.97
N VAL A 126 -28.74 -17.73 12.55
CA VAL A 126 -27.52 -17.05 12.97
C VAL A 126 -26.78 -16.56 11.73
N THR A 127 -26.45 -15.27 11.72
CA THR A 127 -25.65 -14.63 10.66
C THR A 127 -24.29 -14.16 11.16
N ALA A 128 -24.10 -13.99 12.48
CA ALA A 128 -22.81 -13.62 13.05
C ALA A 128 -22.70 -13.95 14.54
N ILE A 129 -21.46 -14.06 15.03
CA ILE A 129 -21.12 -13.98 16.46
C ILE A 129 -20.93 -12.52 16.82
N ARG A 130 -21.40 -12.12 18.00
CA ARG A 130 -21.31 -10.77 18.52
C ARG A 130 -20.39 -10.68 19.72
N ASP A 131 -19.74 -9.53 19.84
CA ASP A 131 -18.94 -9.12 20.98
C ASP A 131 -19.83 -8.69 22.18
N PRO A 132 -19.24 -8.40 23.36
CA PRO A 132 -19.99 -7.95 24.54
C PRO A 132 -20.78 -6.65 24.33
N PHE A 133 -20.44 -5.87 23.29
CA PHE A 133 -21.07 -4.59 22.94
C PHE A 133 -22.08 -4.73 21.79
N ALA A 134 -22.46 -5.97 21.45
CA ALA A 134 -23.44 -6.33 20.42
C ALA A 134 -23.01 -6.03 18.96
N ASN A 135 -21.71 -5.85 18.71
CA ASN A 135 -21.15 -5.72 17.37
C ASN A 135 -20.66 -7.07 16.85
N SER A 136 -20.68 -7.30 15.53
CA SER A 136 -20.21 -8.56 14.95
C SER A 136 -18.68 -8.68 14.99
N TYR A 137 -18.19 -9.91 15.17
CA TYR A 137 -16.78 -10.26 15.01
C TYR A 137 -16.44 -10.58 13.55
N GLY A 138 -15.40 -9.98 12.99
CA GLY A 138 -14.79 -10.45 11.75
C GLY A 138 -13.73 -11.53 12.00
N TYR A 139 -13.56 -12.43 11.04
CA TYR A 139 -12.62 -13.56 11.10
C TYR A 139 -11.91 -13.75 9.74
N SER A 140 -10.61 -14.04 9.75
CA SER A 140 -9.87 -14.35 8.53
C SER A 140 -8.74 -15.31 8.80
N THR A 141 -8.52 -16.27 7.90
CA THR A 141 -7.31 -17.12 7.83
C THR A 141 -6.52 -16.87 6.56
N ALA A 142 -6.84 -15.80 5.84
CA ALA A 142 -6.36 -15.65 4.48
C ALA A 142 -4.83 -15.47 4.38
N GLN A 143 -4.20 -14.95 5.44
CA GLN A 143 -2.74 -14.86 5.53
C GLN A 143 -2.11 -16.25 5.77
N ALA A 144 -2.72 -17.08 6.61
CA ALA A 144 -2.31 -18.48 6.78
C ALA A 144 -2.44 -19.24 5.44
N PHE A 145 -3.55 -19.05 4.74
CA PHE A 145 -3.77 -19.65 3.42
C PHE A 145 -2.72 -19.20 2.39
N TYR A 146 -2.35 -17.91 2.39
CA TYR A 146 -1.30 -17.38 1.51
C TYR A 146 0.09 -17.94 1.83
N ILE A 147 0.44 -18.12 3.11
CA ILE A 147 1.72 -18.75 3.51
C ILE A 147 1.84 -20.15 2.91
N ASP A 148 0.75 -20.93 2.93
CA ASP A 148 0.72 -22.28 2.35
C ASP A 148 0.59 -22.25 0.82
N ASN A 149 0.11 -21.14 0.23
CA ASN A 149 -0.17 -20.97 -1.19
C ASN A 149 0.35 -19.62 -1.71
N PRO A 150 1.68 -19.44 -1.85
CA PRO A 150 2.30 -18.15 -2.16
C PRO A 150 1.99 -17.59 -3.57
N GLY A 151 1.21 -18.31 -4.38
CA GLY A 151 0.67 -17.84 -5.66
C GLY A 151 -0.71 -17.16 -5.55
N ALA A 152 -1.34 -17.16 -4.37
CA ALA A 152 -2.59 -16.43 -4.13
C ALA A 152 -2.30 -14.92 -3.93
N ASN A 153 -3.26 -14.05 -4.26
CA ASN A 153 -3.11 -12.60 -4.10
C ASN A 153 -2.81 -12.24 -2.62
N PRO A 154 -1.73 -11.48 -2.30
CA PRO A 154 -1.26 -11.21 -0.93
C PRO A 154 -2.14 -10.28 -0.07
N ASN A 155 -3.33 -9.90 -0.54
CA ASN A 155 -4.13 -8.81 0.06
C ASN A 155 -5.04 -9.19 1.24
N TYR A 156 -4.80 -10.30 1.94
CA TYR A 156 -5.82 -10.82 2.86
C TYR A 156 -5.21 -11.27 4.19
N GLY A 157 -5.02 -10.34 5.12
CA GLY A 157 -4.74 -10.63 6.53
C GLY A 157 -3.31 -10.31 7.00
N PHE A 158 -3.13 -10.16 8.31
CA PHE A 158 -1.87 -9.71 8.92
C PHE A 158 -1.19 -10.83 9.74
N ASN A 159 -1.97 -11.71 10.38
CA ASN A 159 -1.45 -12.76 11.26
C ASN A 159 -1.26 -14.09 10.51
N PRO A 160 -0.11 -14.79 10.66
CA PRO A 160 0.15 -16.09 10.02
C PRO A 160 -0.78 -17.23 10.43
N THR A 161 -1.62 -17.06 11.46
CA THR A 161 -2.56 -18.09 11.94
C THR A 161 -4.00 -17.73 11.62
N PHE A 162 -4.52 -16.71 12.29
CA PHE A 162 -5.83 -16.14 12.01
C PHE A 162 -5.89 -14.72 12.56
N ASP A 163 -6.69 -13.90 11.90
CA ASP A 163 -7.11 -12.59 12.36
C ASP A 163 -8.52 -12.72 12.96
N LEU A 164 -8.73 -12.12 14.13
CA LEU A 164 -10.04 -11.94 14.75
C LEU A 164 -10.16 -10.49 15.23
N TRP A 165 -11.23 -9.82 14.82
CA TRP A 165 -11.48 -8.43 15.21
C TRP A 165 -12.96 -8.18 15.50
N SER A 166 -13.27 -7.22 16.36
CA SER A 166 -14.63 -6.66 16.46
C SER A 166 -14.79 -5.46 15.52
N THR A 167 -15.94 -5.36 14.85
CA THR A 167 -16.30 -4.21 13.99
C THR A 167 -16.51 -2.91 14.78
N GLY A 168 -16.67 -2.99 16.11
CA GLY A 168 -16.87 -1.81 16.96
C GLY A 168 -18.11 -0.97 16.60
N GLY A 169 -19.06 -1.55 15.85
CA GLY A 169 -20.28 -0.87 15.39
C GLY A 169 -20.05 0.07 14.21
N THR A 170 -18.89 -0.01 13.57
CA THR A 170 -18.49 0.88 12.47
C THR A 170 -18.50 0.12 11.15
N SER A 171 -19.11 0.69 10.11
CA SER A 171 -19.41 -0.01 8.85
C SER A 171 -18.69 0.54 7.62
N SER A 172 -17.70 1.45 7.74
CA SER A 172 -17.10 2.11 6.57
C SER A 172 -15.71 2.70 6.82
N VAL A 173 -14.61 1.94 6.66
CA VAL A 173 -13.15 2.26 6.76
C VAL A 173 -12.59 3.70 6.70
N THR A 174 -13.33 4.72 6.29
CA THR A 174 -12.93 6.11 6.04
C THR A 174 -12.95 7.06 7.24
N ASP A 175 -13.49 6.67 8.38
CA ASP A 175 -13.49 7.47 9.63
C ASP A 175 -12.19 7.23 10.40
N ALA A 176 -11.49 8.28 10.78
CA ALA A 176 -10.28 8.18 11.62
C ALA A 176 -10.49 7.46 12.98
N ALA A 177 -11.73 7.06 13.30
CA ALA A 177 -12.10 6.22 14.44
C ALA A 177 -11.97 4.69 14.21
N TYR A 178 -11.84 4.19 12.97
CA TYR A 178 -11.88 2.75 12.64
C TYR A 178 -10.81 1.90 13.36
N GLU A 179 -9.59 2.41 13.54
CA GLU A 179 -8.54 1.64 14.21
C GLU A 179 -8.64 1.64 15.74
N ASN A 180 -9.29 2.65 16.32
CA ASN A 180 -9.30 2.88 17.78
C ASN A 180 -10.42 2.12 18.52
N VAL A 181 -11.46 1.67 17.80
CA VAL A 181 -12.62 0.99 18.40
C VAL A 181 -12.54 -0.53 18.23
N TRP A 182 -11.79 -1.01 17.24
CA TRP A 182 -11.66 -2.44 16.99
C TRP A 182 -10.77 -3.07 18.06
N LEU A 183 -11.32 -4.03 18.80
CA LEU A 183 -10.54 -5.00 19.55
C LEU A 183 -9.95 -5.98 18.53
N LYS A 184 -8.64 -5.96 18.32
CA LYS A 184 -7.91 -6.82 17.36
C LYS A 184 -6.84 -7.65 18.10
N ASN A 185 -6.43 -8.79 17.52
CA ASN A 185 -5.46 -9.71 18.11
C ASN A 185 -4.03 -9.60 17.54
N TRP A 186 -3.61 -8.42 17.07
CA TRP A 186 -2.21 -8.15 16.70
C TRP A 186 -1.43 -7.56 17.86
#